data_AF-G9EMH6-F1
#
_entry.id   AF-G9EMH6-F1
#
_cell.length_a   1.000
_cell.length_b   1.000
_cell.length_c   1.000
_cell.angle_alpha   90.00
_cell.angle_beta   90.00
_cell.angle_gamma   90.00
#
_symmetry.space_group_name_H-M   'P 1'
#
loop_
_entity.id
_entity.type
_entity.pdbx_description
1 polymer ?
#
loop_
_entity_poly.entity_id
_entity_poly.type
_entity_poly.pdbx_seq_one_letter_code
_entity_poly.pdbx_strand_id
1 'polypeptide(L)' 'MLTYSEDLEYFVPYLQQLDMESNGKSINKQGRRVDYDTGPIIWGGPGNQAQHSYYQLLCQGTLKIATV' A
#
# COMPACT_ATOMS: atom_id res chain seq x y z
N MET A 1 -1.54 -4.76 -2.39
CA MET A 1 -0.76 -5.75 -3.15
C MET A 1 -0.89 -7.16 -2.59
N LEU A 2 -1.20 -8.13 -3.46
CA LEU A 2 -1.40 -9.52 -3.05
C LEU A 2 -0.49 -10.44 -3.84
N THR A 3 0.43 -11.12 -3.16
CA THR A 3 1.39 -12.01 -3.78
C THR A 3 0.90 -13.46 -3.68
N TYR A 4 0.80 -14.15 -4.81
CA TYR A 4 0.38 -15.56 -4.86
C TYR A 4 1.56 -16.53 -5.01
N SER A 5 2.78 -16.05 -4.79
CA SER A 5 4.01 -16.84 -4.76
C SER A 5 4.73 -16.60 -3.44
N GLU A 6 5.21 -17.67 -2.80
CA GLU A 6 6.02 -17.60 -1.58
C GLU A 6 7.35 -16.87 -1.81
N ASP A 7 7.92 -16.98 -3.01
CA ASP A 7 9.16 -16.26 -3.38
C ASP A 7 9.01 -14.73 -3.30
N LEU A 8 7.78 -14.22 -3.29
CA LEU A 8 7.45 -12.80 -3.23
C LEU A 8 6.99 -12.34 -1.84
N GLU A 9 7.22 -13.12 -0.78
CA GLU A 9 6.85 -12.77 0.59
C GLU A 9 7.40 -11.39 1.01
N TYR A 10 8.65 -11.08 0.63
CA TYR A 10 9.30 -9.81 0.96
C TYR A 10 9.03 -8.67 -0.03
N PHE A 11 8.27 -8.92 -1.09
CA PHE A 11 8.00 -7.91 -2.10
C PHE A 11 7.16 -6.75 -1.55
N VAL A 12 6.15 -7.06 -0.73
CA VAL A 12 5.29 -6.02 -0.13
C VAL A 12 6.07 -5.15 0.86
N PRO A 13 6.83 -5.71 1.84
CA PRO A 13 7.69 -4.91 2.70
C PRO A 13 8.71 -4.05 1.94
N TYR A 14 9.31 -4.60 0.87
CA TYR A 14 10.25 -3.86 0.03
C TYR A 14 9.60 -2.64 -0.63
N LEU A 15 8.41 -2.81 -1.21
CA LEU A 15 7.68 -1.72 -1.85
C LEU A 15 7.14 -0.69 -0.86
N GLN A 16 6.76 -1.12 0.34
CA GLN A 16 6.39 -0.20 1.42
C GLN A 16 7.51 0.79 1.69
N GLN A 17 8.74 0.29 1.86
CA GLN A 17 9.89 1.16 2.04
C GLN A 17 10.14 2.01 0.79
N LEU A 18 10.22 1.40 -0.40
CA LEU A 18 10.54 2.10 -1.63
C LEU A 18 9.58 3.26 -1.93
N ASP A 19 8.26 3.04 -1.86
CA ASP A 19 7.26 4.03 -2.24
C ASP A 19 6.99 5.02 -1.10
N MET A 20 6.66 4.53 0.09
CA MET A 20 6.20 5.39 1.18
C MET A 20 7.34 6.28 1.72
N GLU A 21 8.58 5.79 1.76
CA GLU A 21 9.74 6.60 2.15
C GLU A 21 10.09 7.64 1.08
N SER A 22 9.91 7.31 -0.20
CA SER A 22 10.17 8.22 -1.32
C SER A 22 9.12 9.32 -1.42
N ASN A 23 7.84 8.93 -1.45
CA ASN A 23 6.70 9.76 -1.85
C ASN A 23 5.83 10.25 -0.68
N GLY A 24 6.05 9.76 0.55
CA GLY A 24 5.41 10.25 1.77
C GLY A 24 5.93 11.62 2.20
N LYS A 25 5.80 12.63 1.34
CA LYS A 25 6.42 13.96 1.52
C LYS A 25 5.37 15.05 1.44
N SER A 26 5.42 16.00 2.38
CA SER A 26 4.44 17.09 2.46
C SER A 26 4.93 18.43 1.87
N ILE A 27 6.19 18.50 1.41
CA ILE A 27 6.83 19.72 0.93
C ILE A 27 7.30 19.52 -0.53
N ASN A 28 6.95 20.45 -1.41
CA ASN A 28 7.40 20.44 -2.80
C ASN A 28 8.83 21.00 -2.96
N LYS A 29 9.36 20.93 -4.18
CA LYS A 29 10.73 21.40 -4.49
C LYS A 29 10.96 22.90 -4.23
N GLN A 30 9.90 23.70 -4.12
CA GLN A 30 9.97 25.12 -3.78
C GLN A 30 9.84 25.38 -2.27
N GLY A 31 9.85 24.35 -1.43
CA GLY A 31 9.76 24.49 0.03
C GLY A 31 8.34 24.80 0.54
N ARG A 32 7.31 24.69 -0.32
CA ARG A 32 5.92 24.95 0.05
C ARG A 32 5.19 23.66 0.38
N ARG A 33 4.26 23.72 1.34
CA ARG A 33 3.37 22.61 1.66
C ARG A 33 2.45 22.30 0.48
N VAL A 34 2.30 21.03 0.15
CA VAL A 34 1.34 20.55 -0.86
C VAL A 34 -0.07 20.52 -0.28
N ASP A 35 -1.06 20.82 -1.11
CA ASP A 35 -2.50 20.86 -0.81
C ASP A 35 -3.28 19.69 -1.43
N TYR A 36 -2.56 18.66 -1.88
CA TYR A 36 -3.07 17.44 -2.47
C TYR A 36 -2.48 16.20 -1.77
N ASP A 37 -3.15 15.06 -1.92
CA ASP A 37 -2.68 13.77 -1.38
C ASP A 37 -1.41 13.30 -2.09
N THR A 38 -0.39 12.91 -1.33
CA THR A 38 0.90 12.43 -1.85
C THR A 38 0.96 10.89 -1.93
N GLY A 39 2.11 10.28 -1.61
CA GLY A 39 2.30 8.83 -1.69
C GLY A 39 1.18 8.04 -0.99
N PRO A 40 0.64 6.98 -1.63
CA PRO A 40 -0.42 6.16 -1.04
C PRO A 40 0.14 5.26 0.07
N ILE A 41 -0.76 4.68 0.86
CA ILE A 41 -0.40 3.62 1.79
C ILE A 41 -0.26 2.31 1.00
N ILE A 42 0.94 1.73 1.00
CA ILE A 42 1.17 0.39 0.43
C ILE A 42 0.92 -0.65 1.52
N TRP A 43 0.07 -1.63 1.23
CA TRP A 43 -0.35 -2.65 2.19
C TRP A 43 -0.69 -3.95 1.46
N GLY A 44 -0.69 -5.06 2.20
CA GLY A 44 -1.02 -6.39 1.69
C GLY A 44 -0.08 -7.47 2.20
N GLY A 45 0.04 -8.56 1.46
CA GLY A 45 0.84 -9.73 1.85
C GLY A 45 0.50 -10.96 1.01
N PRO A 46 0.90 -12.16 1.45
CA PRO A 46 0.57 -13.41 0.78
C PRO A 46 -0.94 -13.60 0.59
N GLY A 47 -1.36 -13.96 -0.62
CA GLY A 47 -2.77 -14.01 -1.04
C GLY A 47 -3.61 -15.03 -0.27
N ASN A 48 -3.01 -16.17 0.11
CA ASN A 48 -3.66 -17.19 0.92
C ASN A 48 -3.98 -16.69 2.34
N GLN A 49 -3.06 -15.99 2.99
CA GLN A 49 -3.26 -15.38 4.31
C GLN A 49 -4.24 -14.20 4.24
N ALA A 50 -4.16 -13.42 3.16
CA ALA A 50 -5.04 -12.29 2.92
C ALA A 50 -6.52 -12.70 2.85
N GLN A 51 -6.82 -13.81 2.17
CA GLN A 51 -8.17 -14.37 2.03
C GLN A 51 -8.85 -14.67 3.38
N HIS A 52 -8.06 -15.08 4.38
CA HIS A 52 -8.54 -15.43 5.72
C HIS A 52 -8.37 -14.32 6.76
N SER A 53 -7.99 -13.10 6.38
CA SER A 53 -7.76 -11.98 7.31
C SER A 53 -8.57 -10.74 6.95
N TYR A 54 -8.16 -9.99 5.93
CA TYR A 54 -8.74 -8.67 5.60
C TYR A 54 -9.54 -8.66 4.28
N TYR A 55 -9.59 -9.77 3.55
CA TYR A 55 -10.40 -9.90 2.32
C TYR A 55 -11.88 -9.63 2.52
N GLN A 56 -12.42 -9.95 3.70
CA GLN A 56 -13.82 -9.66 4.03
C GLN A 56 -14.12 -8.16 3.91
N LEU A 57 -13.19 -7.31 4.37
CA LEU A 57 -13.32 -5.86 4.27
C LEU A 57 -13.16 -5.38 2.82
N LEU A 58 -12.32 -6.04 2.01
CA LEU A 58 -12.18 -5.72 0.59
C LEU A 58 -13.46 -6.00 -0.20
N CYS A 59 -14.11 -7.14 0.05
CA CYS A 59 -15.28 -7.57 -0.74
C CYS A 59 -16.59 -6.93 -0.26
N GLN A 60 -16.75 -6.72 1.05
CA GLN A 60 -18.02 -6.29 1.64
C GLN A 60 -17.90 -5.03 2.53
N GLY A 61 -16.71 -4.45 2.62
CA GLY A 61 -16.53 -3.19 3.34
C GLY A 61 -17.07 -1.98 2.58
N THR A 62 -17.17 -0.86 3.29
CA THR A 62 -17.63 0.42 2.72
C THR A 62 -16.49 1.33 2.29
N LEU A 63 -15.24 0.96 2.60
CA LEU A 63 -14.04 1.71 2.27
C LEU A 63 -13.58 1.36 0.85
N LYS A 64 -13.35 2.38 0.02
CA LYS A 64 -12.67 2.19 -1.26
C LYS A 64 -11.18 2.06 -1.00
N ILE A 65 -10.67 0.83 -1.10
CA ILE A 65 -9.25 0.57 -0.96
C ILE A 65 -8.70 0.25 -2.35
N ALA A 66 -7.79 1.09 -2.83
CA ALA A 66 -7.04 0.78 -4.04
C ALA A 66 -6.01 -0.29 -3.70
N THR A 67 -6.19 -1.49 -4.26
CA THR A 67 -5.14 -2.50 -4.27
C THR A 67 -4.15 -2.11 -5.35
N VAL A 68 -3.05 -1.48 -4.95
CA VAL A 68 -1.86 -1.33 -5.79
C VAL A 68 -1.13 -2.66 -5.86
#